data_AF-A0AAU4YVE7-F1
#
_entry.id   AF-A0AAU4YVE7-F1
#
_cell.length_a   1.000
_cell.length_b   1.000
_cell.length_c   1.000
_cell.angle_alpha   90.00
_cell.angle_beta   90.00
_cell.angle_gamma   90.00
#
_symmetry.space_group_name_H-M   'P 1'
#
loop_
_entity.id
_entity.type
_entity.pdbx_description
1 polymer ?
#
loop_
_entity_poly.entity_id
_entity_poly.type
_entity_poly.pdbx_seq_one_letter_code
_entity_poly.pdbx_strand_id
1 'polypeptide(L)'
;MNTREVSFPGSCGEPLSGRLELPTGPVVATALFAHCFTCGKDSVAATRISRELAARGVAVLRFDFTGLGRSGGDFADTTFTSNVDDLVRAAGHLRDTIGAPSILIGHSLGGAAVLAAANSIVEAKAVVTIGAPADTAHVEHLLGSSRAEIEASGVAEVVLAGRSFRIGKQFLTDIGRQNQRERIAGLRRALLVMHAPQDDLVGVENARLIHDAARHPKSFVSLDGADHLLTDRTDAAYVAEVLAAWVGRYLDGPRDAGGEPGVVTVAETGKGEFQQTVTSGRHRLIADEPRSFGGADTGPGPFDLLLAGLGACTSMTVRMYADSQQLPLEQVAVSLRMKDKDTILKELVLSGELTTEQREKLHEIADRCPVHRTLTGDLTIETTIP
;
A
#
# COMPACT_ATOMS: atom_id res chain seq x y z
N MET A 1 10.37 -7.46 2.02
CA MET A 1 10.24 -6.01 1.66
C MET A 1 11.55 -5.29 1.91
N ASN A 2 11.93 -4.34 1.04
CA ASN A 2 13.20 -3.62 1.11
C ASN A 2 12.96 -2.14 1.49
N THR A 3 13.30 -1.77 2.73
CA THR A 3 13.28 -0.38 3.19
C THR A 3 14.62 0.28 2.91
N ARG A 4 14.63 1.34 2.09
CA ARG A 4 15.85 2.13 1.82
C ARG A 4 15.84 3.43 2.59
N GLU A 5 16.97 3.76 3.21
CA GLU A 5 17.21 5.12 3.70
C GLU A 5 17.53 6.03 2.52
N VAL A 6 16.94 7.23 2.52
CA VAL A 6 17.20 8.26 1.52
C VAL A 6 17.45 9.59 2.22
N SER A 7 18.21 10.46 1.55
CA SER A 7 18.47 11.82 1.99
C SER A 7 18.40 12.75 0.79
N PHE A 8 17.72 13.89 0.92
CA PHE A 8 17.53 14.85 -0.16
C PHE A 8 17.43 16.28 0.40
N PRO A 9 17.74 17.32 -0.40
CA PRO A 9 17.69 18.71 0.08
C PRO A 9 16.27 19.15 0.46
N GLY A 10 16.13 19.78 1.63
CA GLY A 10 14.91 20.43 2.10
C GLY A 10 14.73 21.84 1.58
N SER A 11 13.62 22.47 1.97
CA SER A 11 13.26 23.85 1.58
C SER A 11 14.22 24.90 2.14
N CYS A 12 14.78 24.68 3.33
CA CYS A 12 15.73 25.59 3.99
C CYS A 12 17.20 25.35 3.63
N GLY A 13 17.50 24.29 2.84
CA GLY A 13 18.85 23.94 2.39
C GLY A 13 19.47 22.77 3.15
N GLU A 14 18.97 22.45 4.34
CA GLU A 14 19.36 21.30 5.13
C GLU A 14 18.80 19.99 4.54
N PRO A 15 19.48 18.84 4.72
CA PRO A 15 19.00 17.58 4.22
C PRO A 15 17.80 17.04 5.02
N LEU A 16 16.82 16.52 4.30
CA LEU A 16 15.68 15.78 4.83
C LEU A 16 15.98 14.28 4.84
N SER A 17 15.65 13.61 5.95
CA SER A 17 15.82 12.17 6.11
C SER A 17 14.54 11.42 5.74
N GLY A 18 14.65 10.46 4.82
CA GLY A 18 13.53 9.67 4.34
C GLY A 18 13.72 8.15 4.50
N ARG A 19 12.58 7.45 4.45
CA ARG A 19 12.44 5.99 4.35
C ARG A 19 11.60 5.69 3.13
N LEU A 20 12.20 5.07 2.14
CA LEU A 20 11.53 4.60 0.92
C LEU A 20 11.20 3.12 1.07
N GLU A 21 9.91 2.81 1.16
CA GLU A 21 9.42 1.44 1.12
C GLU A 21 9.19 1.00 -0.31
N LEU A 22 9.97 0.00 -0.74
CA LEU A 22 9.85 -0.58 -2.07
C LEU A 22 9.00 -1.85 -2.04
N PRO A 23 8.12 -2.02 -3.05
CA PRO A 23 7.48 -3.30 -3.28
C PRO A 23 8.53 -4.37 -3.61
N THR A 24 8.23 -5.62 -3.29
CA THR A 24 9.06 -6.75 -3.69
C THR A 24 8.98 -7.04 -5.20
N GLY A 25 7.86 -6.66 -5.84
CA GLY A 25 7.62 -6.75 -7.28
C GLY A 25 7.72 -5.40 -8.00
N PRO A 26 7.15 -5.27 -9.21
CA PRO A 26 7.20 -4.01 -9.96
C PRO A 26 6.51 -2.87 -9.21
N VAL A 27 7.09 -1.66 -9.31
CA VAL A 27 6.49 -0.42 -8.80
C VAL A 27 5.36 -0.02 -9.73
N VAL A 28 4.12 -0.10 -9.23
CA VAL A 28 2.90 0.18 -10.00
C VAL A 28 2.44 1.62 -9.85
N ALA A 29 2.84 2.25 -8.73
CA ALA A 29 2.66 3.65 -8.43
C ALA A 29 3.63 4.06 -7.32
N THR A 30 3.83 5.36 -7.16
CA THR A 30 4.57 5.94 -6.04
C THR A 30 3.64 6.82 -5.20
N ALA A 31 3.85 6.79 -3.89
CA ALA A 31 3.12 7.58 -2.92
C ALA A 31 4.09 8.40 -2.07
N LEU A 32 3.72 9.64 -1.79
CA LEU A 32 4.37 10.46 -0.78
C LEU A 32 3.49 10.51 0.46
N PHE A 33 4.03 10.09 1.60
CA PHE A 33 3.31 10.04 2.86
C PHE A 33 3.89 11.04 3.88
N ALA A 34 3.19 12.17 4.00
CA ALA A 34 3.35 13.16 5.07
C ALA A 34 2.71 12.64 6.37
N HIS A 35 3.48 11.96 7.21
CA HIS A 35 2.98 11.52 8.51
C HIS A 35 2.77 12.71 9.48
N CYS A 36 2.16 12.44 10.63
CA CYS A 36 2.01 13.47 11.66
C CYS A 36 3.40 14.00 12.12
N PHE A 37 3.51 15.32 12.23
CA PHE A 37 4.71 16.06 12.62
C PHE A 37 5.27 15.60 13.99
N THR A 38 4.42 14.99 14.82
CA THR A 38 4.80 14.49 16.14
C THR A 38 5.37 13.08 16.10
N CYS A 39 4.99 12.25 15.12
CA CYS A 39 5.32 10.83 15.17
C CYS A 39 6.69 10.52 14.56
N GLY A 40 7.23 11.41 13.72
CA GLY A 40 8.41 11.13 12.90
C GLY A 40 8.16 10.04 11.86
N LYS A 41 9.10 9.87 10.94
CA LYS A 41 8.97 8.92 9.82
C LYS A 41 8.79 7.51 10.30
N ASP A 42 9.34 7.14 11.45
CA ASP A 42 9.28 5.81 12.04
C ASP A 42 7.97 5.55 12.83
N SER A 43 6.95 6.41 12.69
CA SER A 43 5.59 6.19 13.21
C SER A 43 5.11 4.78 12.88
N VAL A 44 4.59 4.09 13.90
CA VAL A 44 4.12 2.71 13.78
C VAL A 44 2.99 2.61 12.76
N ALA A 45 2.02 3.53 12.82
CA ALA A 45 0.92 3.60 11.87
C ALA A 45 1.42 3.90 10.45
N ALA A 46 2.28 4.91 10.26
CA ALA A 46 2.80 5.28 8.94
C ALA A 46 3.64 4.15 8.33
N THR A 47 4.44 3.45 9.15
CA THR A 47 5.22 2.28 8.72
C THR A 47 4.32 1.15 8.26
N ARG A 48 3.27 0.82 9.03
CA ARG A 48 2.33 -0.25 8.67
C ARG A 48 1.62 0.05 7.37
N ILE A 49 1.02 1.24 7.25
CA ILE A 49 0.32 1.68 6.05
C ILE A 49 1.26 1.64 4.83
N SER A 50 2.51 2.12 4.98
CA SER A 50 3.48 2.13 3.88
C SER A 50 3.87 0.71 3.44
N ARG A 51 4.06 -0.22 4.38
CA ARG A 51 4.38 -1.62 4.08
C ARG A 51 3.22 -2.36 3.41
N GLU A 52 2.00 -2.09 3.85
CA GLU A 52 0.80 -2.66 3.22
C GLU A 52 0.60 -2.15 1.79
N LEU A 53 0.86 -0.87 1.54
CA LEU A 53 0.86 -0.31 0.20
C LEU A 53 1.97 -0.89 -0.68
N ALA A 54 3.18 -1.06 -0.12
CA ALA A 54 4.31 -1.71 -0.81
C ALA A 54 4.00 -3.17 -1.16
N ALA A 55 3.32 -3.93 -0.29
CA ALA A 55 2.85 -5.29 -0.62
C ALA A 55 1.96 -5.32 -1.87
N ARG A 56 1.28 -4.20 -2.16
CA ARG A 56 0.38 -4.02 -3.30
C ARG A 56 1.04 -3.34 -4.49
N GLY A 57 2.36 -3.17 -4.46
CA GLY A 57 3.14 -2.61 -5.57
C GLY A 57 3.32 -1.09 -5.52
N VAL A 58 2.82 -0.41 -4.48
CA VAL A 58 2.97 1.04 -4.35
C VAL A 58 4.23 1.36 -3.56
N ALA A 59 5.23 1.98 -4.17
CA ALA A 59 6.39 2.45 -3.44
C ALA A 59 6.02 3.69 -2.62
N VAL A 60 6.39 3.73 -1.34
CA VAL A 60 5.97 4.81 -0.44
C VAL A 60 7.18 5.50 0.17
N LEU A 61 7.33 6.80 -0.08
CA LEU A 61 8.29 7.64 0.62
C LEU A 61 7.65 8.28 1.85
N ARG A 62 8.25 8.04 3.02
CA ARG A 62 8.05 8.81 4.24
C ARG A 62 9.30 9.62 4.53
N PHE A 63 9.17 10.82 5.08
CA PHE A 63 10.32 11.63 5.45
C PHE A 63 10.02 12.50 6.66
N ASP A 64 11.05 12.79 7.45
CA ASP A 64 10.95 13.77 8.52
C ASP A 64 11.00 15.19 7.90
N PHE A 65 10.08 16.09 8.25
CA PHE A 65 10.14 17.49 7.82
C PHE A 65 11.37 18.21 8.40
N THR A 66 11.72 19.38 7.85
CA THR A 66 12.81 20.23 8.37
C THR A 66 12.69 20.41 9.88
N GLY A 67 13.80 20.19 10.61
CA GLY A 67 13.86 20.35 12.06
C GLY A 67 13.15 19.28 12.88
N LEU A 68 12.66 18.20 12.26
CA LEU A 68 12.07 17.06 12.94
C LEU A 68 12.90 15.80 12.73
N GLY A 69 12.86 14.90 13.72
CA GLY A 69 13.45 13.56 13.62
C GLY A 69 14.94 13.59 13.27
N ARG A 70 15.30 13.03 12.12
CA ARG A 70 16.68 13.00 11.60
C ARG A 70 16.96 14.03 10.50
N SER A 71 15.99 14.87 10.16
CA SER A 71 16.18 15.96 9.22
C SER A 71 16.93 17.11 9.87
N GLY A 72 17.77 17.79 9.10
CA GLY A 72 18.50 18.96 9.58
C GLY A 72 17.60 20.17 9.82
N GLY A 73 18.16 21.20 10.46
CA GLY A 73 17.47 22.45 10.78
C GLY A 73 16.76 22.43 12.14
N ASP A 74 15.93 23.43 12.37
CA ASP A 74 15.19 23.65 13.62
C ASP A 74 13.72 23.94 13.30
N PHE A 75 12.79 23.15 13.87
CA PHE A 75 11.37 23.28 13.55
C PHE A 75 10.82 24.65 13.97
N ALA A 76 11.41 25.28 14.98
CA ALA A 76 11.01 26.62 15.42
C ALA A 76 11.23 27.70 14.34
N ASP A 77 12.17 27.48 13.42
CA ASP A 77 12.51 28.38 12.32
C ASP A 77 11.69 28.07 11.04
N THR A 78 10.83 27.06 11.08
CA THR A 78 10.00 26.66 9.93
C THR A 78 8.65 27.37 9.91
N THR A 79 8.04 27.36 8.72
CA THR A 79 6.67 27.83 8.48
C THR A 79 5.82 26.69 7.90
N PHE A 80 4.50 26.87 7.84
CA PHE A 80 3.67 25.88 7.18
C PHE A 80 3.99 25.80 5.67
N THR A 81 4.28 26.94 5.05
CA THR A 81 4.71 27.06 3.66
C THR A 81 6.02 26.31 3.42
N SER A 82 7.04 26.46 4.28
CA SER A 82 8.29 25.70 4.12
C SER A 82 8.05 24.18 4.27
N ASN A 83 7.13 23.74 5.12
CA ASN A 83 6.76 22.34 5.22
C ASN A 83 6.03 21.83 3.96
N VAL A 84 5.19 22.66 3.34
CA VAL A 84 4.61 22.37 2.02
C VAL A 84 5.70 22.29 0.95
N ASP A 85 6.71 23.16 1.00
CA ASP A 85 7.84 23.12 0.07
C ASP A 85 8.71 21.87 0.28
N ASP A 86 8.91 21.41 1.53
CA ASP A 86 9.56 20.12 1.82
C ASP A 86 8.83 18.94 1.16
N LEU A 87 7.49 18.96 1.16
CA LEU A 87 6.70 17.94 0.43
C LEU A 87 6.94 18.01 -1.08
N VAL A 88 7.02 19.21 -1.65
CA VAL A 88 7.30 19.38 -3.08
C VAL A 88 8.73 18.90 -3.41
N ARG A 89 9.71 19.15 -2.52
CA ARG A 89 11.08 18.62 -2.64
C ARG A 89 11.10 17.09 -2.59
N ALA A 90 10.38 16.49 -1.65
CA ALA A 90 10.24 15.04 -1.54
C ALA A 90 9.57 14.42 -2.78
N ALA A 91 8.56 15.08 -3.33
CA ALA A 91 7.93 14.67 -4.60
C ALA A 91 8.91 14.77 -5.78
N GLY A 92 9.75 15.81 -5.82
CA GLY A 92 10.84 15.95 -6.77
C GLY A 92 11.86 14.82 -6.67
N HIS A 93 12.29 14.49 -5.44
CA HIS A 93 13.20 13.37 -5.21
C HIS A 93 12.62 12.03 -5.72
N LEU A 94 11.33 11.76 -5.44
CA LEU A 94 10.64 10.59 -5.99
C LEU A 94 10.63 10.58 -7.52
N ARG A 95 10.27 11.72 -8.13
CA ARG A 95 10.24 11.91 -9.59
C ARG A 95 11.58 11.57 -10.24
N ASP A 96 12.68 12.00 -9.64
CA ASP A 96 14.03 11.84 -10.20
C ASP A 96 14.64 10.45 -9.94
N THR A 97 14.06 9.66 -9.02
CA THR A 97 14.64 8.36 -8.60
C THR A 97 13.82 7.16 -9.05
N ILE A 98 12.53 7.10 -8.72
CA ILE A 98 11.70 5.91 -8.95
C ILE A 98 10.36 6.19 -9.64
N GLY A 99 9.94 7.46 -9.72
CA GLY A 99 8.71 7.89 -10.38
C GLY A 99 7.92 8.91 -9.56
N ALA A 100 7.30 9.88 -10.24
CA ALA A 100 6.55 10.97 -9.61
C ALA A 100 5.35 10.46 -8.80
N PRO A 101 5.11 10.99 -7.58
CA PRO A 101 4.04 10.51 -6.71
C PRO A 101 2.67 10.71 -7.35
N SER A 102 1.99 9.60 -7.62
CA SER A 102 0.59 9.60 -8.07
C SER A 102 -0.39 9.65 -6.90
N ILE A 103 0.09 9.44 -5.67
CA ILE A 103 -0.70 9.41 -4.44
C ILE A 103 -0.04 10.33 -3.41
N LEU A 104 -0.82 11.21 -2.81
CA LEU A 104 -0.41 11.97 -1.64
C LEU A 104 -1.20 11.49 -0.43
N ILE A 105 -0.51 11.13 0.65
CA ILE A 105 -1.12 10.65 1.89
C ILE A 105 -0.66 11.59 3.00
N GLY A 106 -1.59 12.10 3.80
CA GLY A 106 -1.28 12.97 4.90
C GLY A 106 -2.03 12.57 6.17
N HIS A 107 -1.31 12.49 7.29
CA HIS A 107 -1.90 12.19 8.60
C HIS A 107 -1.78 13.39 9.53
N SER A 108 -2.86 13.70 10.26
CA SER A 108 -2.94 14.87 11.13
C SER A 108 -2.60 16.16 10.36
N LEU A 109 -1.72 17.01 10.88
CA LEU A 109 -1.24 18.21 10.21
C LEU A 109 -0.56 17.92 8.85
N GLY A 110 -0.02 16.72 8.64
CA GLY A 110 0.46 16.26 7.34
C GLY A 110 -0.66 16.18 6.30
N GLY A 111 -1.89 15.92 6.73
CA GLY A 111 -3.11 15.97 5.90
C GLY A 111 -3.40 17.37 5.35
N ALA A 112 -3.29 18.39 6.19
CA ALA A 112 -3.41 19.78 5.75
C ALA A 112 -2.28 20.14 4.78
N ALA A 113 -1.05 19.69 5.05
CA ALA A 113 0.11 19.94 4.21
C ALA A 113 -0.03 19.30 2.81
N VAL A 114 -0.47 18.04 2.69
CA VAL A 114 -0.67 17.42 1.37
C VAL A 114 -1.81 18.04 0.57
N LEU A 115 -2.88 18.48 1.24
CA LEU A 115 -3.96 19.23 0.59
C LEU A 115 -3.45 20.57 0.04
N ALA A 116 -2.54 21.24 0.76
CA ALA A 116 -1.92 22.48 0.31
C ALA A 116 -0.90 22.26 -0.82
N ALA A 117 -0.14 21.17 -0.77
CA ALA A 117 0.90 20.81 -1.75
C ALA A 117 0.34 20.24 -3.07
N ALA A 118 -0.88 19.69 -3.07
CA ALA A 118 -1.41 18.90 -4.18
C ALA A 118 -1.41 19.63 -5.54
N ASN A 119 -1.64 20.95 -5.57
CA ASN A 119 -1.60 21.72 -6.81
C ASN A 119 -0.18 21.94 -7.36
N SER A 120 0.84 21.87 -6.49
CA SER A 120 2.26 21.95 -6.86
C SER A 120 2.83 20.60 -7.29
N ILE A 121 2.14 19.50 -6.96
CA ILE A 121 2.51 18.13 -7.32
C ILE A 121 1.50 17.63 -8.36
N VAL A 122 1.65 18.11 -9.60
CA VAL A 122 0.64 17.97 -10.65
C VAL A 122 0.36 16.52 -11.04
N GLU A 123 1.31 15.61 -10.82
CA GLU A 123 1.23 14.17 -11.11
C GLU A 123 0.35 13.40 -10.13
N ALA A 124 0.10 13.95 -8.94
CA ALA A 124 -0.80 13.34 -7.97
C ALA A 124 -2.18 13.17 -8.60
N LYS A 125 -2.79 12.00 -8.47
CA LYS A 125 -4.16 11.69 -8.96
C LYS A 125 -5.13 11.50 -7.80
N ALA A 126 -4.60 11.03 -6.68
CA ALA A 126 -5.31 10.76 -5.44
C ALA A 126 -4.65 11.49 -4.27
N VAL A 127 -5.48 12.09 -3.42
CA VAL A 127 -5.09 12.68 -2.14
C VAL A 127 -5.87 11.99 -1.03
N VAL A 128 -5.17 11.59 0.02
CA VAL A 128 -5.75 10.89 1.17
C VAL A 128 -5.37 11.63 2.44
N THR A 129 -6.36 11.95 3.26
CA THR A 129 -6.17 12.58 4.57
C THR A 129 -6.67 11.67 5.67
N ILE A 130 -5.86 11.49 6.71
CA ILE A 130 -6.18 10.68 7.89
C ILE A 130 -6.16 11.61 9.10
N GLY A 131 -7.28 11.79 9.81
CA GLY A 131 -7.32 12.61 11.03
C GLY A 131 -6.91 14.07 10.81
N ALA A 132 -7.17 14.65 9.64
CA ALA A 132 -6.60 15.94 9.25
C ALA A 132 -7.45 17.13 9.71
N PRO A 133 -6.83 18.23 10.20
CA PRO A 133 -7.55 19.46 10.45
C PRO A 133 -7.93 20.14 9.13
N ALA A 134 -9.13 20.72 9.08
CA ALA A 134 -9.68 21.36 7.88
C ALA A 134 -9.12 22.76 7.62
N ASP A 135 -8.78 23.45 8.71
CA ASP A 135 -8.29 24.81 8.68
C ASP A 135 -7.35 25.08 9.85
N THR A 136 -6.89 26.33 9.89
CA THR A 136 -5.87 26.87 10.76
C THR A 136 -6.40 27.16 12.15
N ALA A 137 -7.68 27.50 12.27
CA ALA A 137 -8.32 27.75 13.55
C ALA A 137 -8.35 26.47 14.39
N HIS A 138 -8.57 25.32 13.74
CA HIS A 138 -8.47 24.02 14.40
C HIS A 138 -7.04 23.67 14.79
N VAL A 139 -6.04 24.07 13.99
CA VAL A 139 -4.62 23.92 14.38
C VAL A 139 -4.27 24.82 15.56
N GLU A 140 -4.82 26.03 15.66
CA GLU A 140 -4.64 26.90 16.84
C GLU A 140 -5.24 26.26 18.11
N HIS A 141 -6.38 25.58 18.01
CA HIS A 141 -6.97 24.86 19.14
C HIS A 141 -6.09 23.72 19.65
N LEU A 142 -5.35 23.03 18.78
CA LEU A 142 -4.39 21.99 19.18
C LEU A 142 -3.29 22.51 20.09
N LEU A 143 -2.98 23.81 20.04
CA LEU A 143 -1.87 24.42 20.78
C LEU A 143 -2.26 24.83 22.21
N GLY A 144 -3.57 24.84 22.51
CA GLY A 144 -4.09 25.12 23.84
C GLY A 144 -3.44 26.34 24.51
N SER A 145 -2.88 26.13 25.71
CA SER A 145 -2.24 27.17 26.52
C SER A 145 -0.91 27.68 25.95
N SER A 146 -0.21 26.90 25.12
CA SER A 146 1.09 27.30 24.55
C SER A 146 0.96 28.47 23.58
N ARG A 147 -0.24 28.76 23.06
CA ARG A 147 -0.48 29.91 22.18
C ARG A 147 -0.06 31.24 22.82
N ALA A 148 -0.46 31.49 24.07
CA ALA A 148 -0.16 32.74 24.75
C ALA A 148 1.36 32.93 24.90
N GLU A 149 2.09 31.83 25.13
CA GLU A 149 3.54 31.81 25.18
C GLU A 149 4.17 32.08 23.80
N ILE A 150 3.66 31.47 22.72
CA ILE A 150 4.14 31.74 21.35
C ILE A 150 3.90 33.21 20.99
N GLU A 151 2.76 33.79 21.36
CA GLU A 151 2.45 35.19 21.07
C GLU A 151 3.38 36.17 21.79
N ALA A 152 3.75 35.86 23.05
CA ALA A 152 4.61 36.68 23.92
C ALA A 152 6.11 36.50 23.65
N SER A 153 6.58 35.26 23.57
CA SER A 153 8.00 34.89 23.49
C SER A 153 8.47 34.60 22.06
N GLY A 154 7.54 34.51 21.10
CA GLY A 154 7.85 34.21 19.69
C GLY A 154 8.02 32.73 19.37
N VAL A 155 8.20 31.88 20.38
CA VAL A 155 8.33 30.42 20.29
C VAL A 155 7.81 29.79 21.59
N ALA A 156 7.22 28.59 21.52
CA ALA A 156 6.90 27.80 22.70
C ALA A 156 7.08 26.31 22.44
N GLU A 157 7.25 25.55 23.51
CA GLU A 157 7.21 24.09 23.48
C GLU A 157 5.75 23.62 23.51
N VAL A 158 5.39 22.75 22.57
CA VAL A 158 4.05 22.21 22.40
C VAL A 158 4.14 20.68 22.47
N VAL A 159 3.28 20.09 23.30
CA VAL A 159 3.13 18.64 23.40
C VAL A 159 1.93 18.23 22.56
N LEU A 160 2.17 17.54 21.45
CA LEU A 160 1.09 16.90 20.68
C LEU A 160 1.36 15.40 20.64
N ALA A 161 0.33 14.62 20.97
CA ALA A 161 0.37 13.16 20.89
C ALA A 161 1.56 12.53 21.66
N GLY A 162 1.89 13.11 22.82
CA GLY A 162 2.92 12.61 23.74
C GLY A 162 4.36 13.02 23.43
N ARG A 163 4.60 13.93 22.47
CA ARG A 163 5.94 14.45 22.15
C ARG A 163 5.98 15.97 22.13
N SER A 164 7.07 16.52 22.67
CA SER A 164 7.36 17.94 22.65
C SER A 164 8.12 18.38 21.41
N PHE A 165 7.78 19.56 20.89
CA PHE A 165 8.54 20.26 19.84
C PHE A 165 8.29 21.77 19.96
N ARG A 166 9.22 22.57 19.42
CA ARG A 166 9.14 24.03 19.49
C ARG A 166 8.45 24.59 18.27
N ILE A 167 7.38 25.36 18.46
CA ILE A 167 6.66 26.04 17.38
C ILE A 167 6.93 27.54 17.45
N GLY A 168 7.38 28.11 16.34
CA GLY A 168 7.55 29.55 16.19
C GLY A 168 6.24 30.28 15.85
N LYS A 169 6.14 31.55 16.22
CA LYS A 169 5.02 32.44 15.91
C LYS A 169 4.79 32.61 14.40
N GLN A 170 5.86 32.50 13.62
CA GLN A 170 5.79 32.57 12.15
C GLN A 170 4.99 31.41 11.58
N PHE A 171 5.12 30.20 12.14
CA PHE A 171 4.33 29.04 11.74
C PHE A 171 2.82 29.29 11.88
N LEU A 172 2.39 29.85 13.02
CA LEU A 172 0.97 30.18 13.26
C LEU A 172 0.46 31.28 12.35
N THR A 173 1.27 32.30 12.14
CA THR A 173 0.90 33.42 11.27
C THR A 173 0.78 32.95 9.82
N ASP A 174 1.70 32.09 9.38
CA ASP A 174 1.74 31.59 8.01
C ASP A 174 0.63 30.57 7.74
N ILE A 175 0.39 29.63 8.67
CA ILE A 175 -0.71 28.67 8.52
C ILE A 175 -2.02 29.44 8.41
N GLY A 176 -2.29 30.41 9.31
CA GLY A 176 -3.52 31.22 9.33
C GLY A 176 -3.83 32.01 8.05
N ARG A 177 -2.83 32.21 7.18
CA ARG A 177 -3.00 32.89 5.87
C ARG A 177 -3.37 31.95 4.75
N GLN A 178 -3.37 30.63 4.98
CA GLN A 178 -3.67 29.64 3.95
C GLN A 178 -5.19 29.45 3.82
N ASN A 179 -5.74 29.83 2.66
CA ASN A 179 -7.16 29.59 2.36
C ASN A 179 -7.41 28.13 1.97
N GLN A 180 -7.45 27.26 2.98
CA GLN A 180 -7.47 25.82 2.75
C GLN A 180 -8.77 25.33 2.10
N ARG A 181 -9.90 25.96 2.44
CA ARG A 181 -11.19 25.68 1.82
C ARG A 181 -11.16 25.91 0.31
N GLU A 182 -10.57 27.02 -0.13
CA GLU A 182 -10.45 27.35 -1.56
C GLU A 182 -9.53 26.36 -2.29
N ARG A 183 -8.40 25.99 -1.66
CA ARG A 183 -7.47 24.99 -2.21
C ARG A 183 -8.16 23.63 -2.39
N ILE A 184 -8.92 23.18 -1.39
CA ILE A 184 -9.69 21.93 -1.45
C ILE A 184 -10.77 22.00 -2.55
N ALA A 185 -11.48 23.12 -2.68
CA ALA A 185 -12.47 23.31 -3.74
C ALA A 185 -11.85 23.28 -5.16
N GLY A 186 -10.60 23.75 -5.27
CA GLY A 186 -9.79 23.75 -6.48
C GLY A 186 -8.95 22.49 -6.72
N LEU A 187 -9.01 21.49 -5.83
CA LEU A 187 -8.07 20.35 -5.80
C LEU A 187 -8.01 19.57 -7.12
N ARG A 188 -9.16 19.35 -7.78
CA ARG A 188 -9.27 18.60 -9.05
C ARG A 188 -8.53 17.25 -9.04
N ARG A 189 -8.51 16.56 -7.89
CA ARG A 189 -7.98 15.21 -7.67
C ARG A 189 -9.02 14.38 -6.94
N ALA A 190 -8.88 13.05 -7.00
CA ALA A 190 -9.69 12.20 -6.15
C ALA A 190 -9.30 12.40 -4.69
N LEU A 191 -10.29 12.60 -3.81
CA LEU A 191 -10.05 12.82 -2.38
C LEU A 191 -10.67 11.71 -1.53
N LEU A 192 -9.88 11.10 -0.65
CA LEU A 192 -10.35 10.21 0.40
C LEU A 192 -10.07 10.85 1.77
N VAL A 193 -11.13 11.09 2.53
CA VAL A 193 -11.04 11.57 3.91
C VAL A 193 -11.30 10.40 4.85
N MET A 194 -10.35 10.10 5.74
CA MET A 194 -10.46 9.04 6.74
C MET A 194 -10.35 9.67 8.12
N HIS A 195 -11.32 9.43 9.00
CA HIS A 195 -11.32 10.10 10.31
C HIS A 195 -12.08 9.29 11.35
N ALA A 196 -11.55 9.25 12.58
CA ALA A 196 -12.23 8.59 13.70
C ALA A 196 -13.29 9.53 14.30
N PRO A 197 -14.53 9.06 14.52
CA PRO A 197 -15.54 9.83 15.26
C PRO A 197 -15.12 10.18 16.69
N GLN A 198 -14.25 9.35 17.29
CA GLN A 198 -13.75 9.48 18.67
C GLN A 198 -12.36 10.16 18.74
N ASP A 199 -11.94 10.86 17.68
CA ASP A 199 -10.68 11.58 17.67
C ASP A 199 -10.69 12.76 18.65
N ASP A 200 -10.03 12.61 19.80
CA ASP A 200 -9.95 13.63 20.85
C ASP A 200 -8.96 14.77 20.56
N LEU A 201 -8.14 14.65 19.51
CA LEU A 201 -7.17 15.68 19.13
C LEU A 201 -7.72 16.55 18.01
N VAL A 202 -8.17 15.93 16.92
CA VAL A 202 -8.76 16.63 15.78
C VAL A 202 -10.16 16.08 15.60
N GLY A 203 -11.18 16.82 16.03
CA GLY A 203 -12.55 16.35 15.96
C GLY A 203 -13.02 16.03 14.53
N VAL A 204 -13.93 15.05 14.42
CA VAL A 204 -14.45 14.52 13.16
C VAL A 204 -15.16 15.56 12.29
N GLU A 205 -15.59 16.69 12.86
CA GLU A 205 -16.12 17.83 12.12
C GLU A 205 -15.14 18.37 11.07
N ASN A 206 -13.83 18.24 11.30
CA ASN A 206 -12.81 18.61 10.33
C ASN A 206 -12.92 17.75 9.06
N ALA A 207 -13.16 16.45 9.21
CA ALA A 207 -13.37 15.56 8.08
C ALA A 207 -14.55 16.02 7.22
N ARG A 208 -15.64 16.42 7.87
CA ARG A 208 -16.83 16.95 7.20
C ARG A 208 -16.51 18.25 6.46
N LEU A 209 -15.79 19.18 7.09
CA LEU A 209 -15.39 20.45 6.45
C LEU A 209 -14.51 20.23 5.21
N ILE A 210 -13.53 19.33 5.29
CA ILE A 210 -12.68 18.95 4.15
C ILE A 210 -13.54 18.32 3.05
N HIS A 211 -14.38 17.35 3.40
CA HIS A 211 -15.23 16.65 2.45
C HIS A 211 -16.23 17.59 1.77
N ASP A 212 -16.87 18.49 2.52
CA ASP A 212 -17.86 19.45 2.00
C ASP A 212 -17.21 20.48 1.06
N ALA A 213 -16.00 20.95 1.38
CA ALA A 213 -15.24 21.87 0.53
C ALA A 213 -14.81 21.23 -0.80
N ALA A 214 -14.59 19.92 -0.84
CA ALA A 214 -14.11 19.22 -2.02
C ALA A 214 -15.20 19.02 -3.08
N ARG A 215 -14.77 18.90 -4.34
CA ARG A 215 -15.62 18.45 -5.46
C ARG A 215 -15.41 16.95 -5.70
N HIS A 216 -16.34 16.32 -6.44
CA HIS A 216 -16.17 14.92 -6.82
C HIS A 216 -14.99 14.70 -7.79
N PRO A 217 -14.35 13.52 -7.77
CA PRO A 217 -14.64 12.38 -6.89
C PRO A 217 -14.07 12.56 -5.47
N LYS A 218 -14.93 12.39 -4.46
CA LYS A 218 -14.60 12.49 -3.04
C LYS A 218 -15.26 11.37 -2.26
N SER A 219 -14.63 10.92 -1.19
CA SER A 219 -15.08 9.82 -0.34
C SER A 219 -14.75 10.11 1.12
N PHE A 220 -15.57 9.58 2.03
CA PHE A 220 -15.32 9.62 3.47
C PHE A 220 -15.40 8.20 4.03
N VAL A 221 -14.45 7.85 4.90
CA VAL A 221 -14.40 6.57 5.62
C VAL A 221 -14.25 6.86 7.12
N SER A 222 -15.21 6.38 7.89
CA SER A 222 -15.14 6.42 9.35
C SER A 222 -14.11 5.41 9.86
N LEU A 223 -13.28 5.83 10.81
CA LEU A 223 -12.34 4.98 11.55
C LEU A 223 -12.89 4.73 12.96
N ASP A 224 -14.05 4.09 13.03
CA ASP A 224 -14.77 3.88 14.29
C ASP A 224 -13.91 3.11 15.30
N GLY A 225 -13.80 3.65 16.52
CA GLY A 225 -13.00 3.05 17.61
C GLY A 225 -11.50 3.33 17.56
N ALA A 226 -10.99 3.90 16.47
CA ALA A 226 -9.58 4.24 16.35
C ALA A 226 -9.23 5.53 17.11
N ASP A 227 -8.02 5.59 17.68
CA ASP A 227 -7.47 6.85 18.20
C ASP A 227 -6.84 7.70 17.09
N HIS A 228 -6.51 8.96 17.39
CA HIS A 228 -5.89 9.89 16.43
C HIS A 228 -4.61 9.34 15.79
N LEU A 229 -3.85 8.52 16.53
CA LEU A 229 -2.52 8.04 16.12
C LEU A 229 -2.54 6.67 15.45
N LEU A 230 -3.72 6.02 15.37
CA LEU A 230 -3.89 4.64 14.93
C LEU A 230 -2.93 3.69 15.67
N THR A 231 -2.93 3.76 17.01
CA THR A 231 -2.02 2.95 17.84
C THR A 231 -2.30 1.44 17.69
N ASP A 232 -3.57 1.06 17.53
CA ASP A 232 -3.98 -0.31 17.26
C ASP A 232 -3.46 -0.81 15.89
N ARG A 233 -3.06 -2.08 15.85
CA ARG A 233 -2.59 -2.76 14.64
C ARG A 233 -3.70 -2.91 13.61
N THR A 234 -4.90 -3.23 14.08
CA THR A 234 -6.06 -3.55 13.25
C THR A 234 -6.57 -2.30 12.52
N ASP A 235 -6.62 -1.14 13.19
CA ASP A 235 -7.01 0.13 12.58
C ASP A 235 -6.03 0.58 11.49
N ALA A 236 -4.73 0.52 11.75
CA ALA A 236 -3.72 0.86 10.76
C ALA A 236 -3.75 -0.08 9.54
N ALA A 237 -4.03 -1.37 9.75
CA ALA A 237 -4.21 -2.34 8.68
C ALA A 237 -5.46 -2.04 7.86
N TYR A 238 -6.61 -1.78 8.51
CA TYR A 238 -7.85 -1.39 7.87
C TYR A 238 -7.68 -0.13 7.01
N VAL A 239 -7.05 0.91 7.56
CA VAL A 239 -6.73 2.15 6.81
C VAL A 239 -5.95 1.82 5.55
N ALA A 240 -4.91 0.98 5.66
CA ALA A 240 -4.07 0.65 4.52
C ALA A 240 -4.80 -0.17 3.45
N GLU A 241 -5.64 -1.13 3.85
CA GLU A 241 -6.43 -1.95 2.94
C GLU A 241 -7.45 -1.12 2.16
N VAL A 242 -8.22 -0.28 2.87
CA VAL A 242 -9.21 0.61 2.26
C VAL A 242 -8.52 1.61 1.34
N LEU A 243 -7.42 2.23 1.80
CA LEU A 243 -6.66 3.20 1.01
C LEU A 243 -6.16 2.53 -0.27
N ALA A 244 -5.51 1.37 -0.18
CA ALA A 244 -4.95 0.66 -1.33
C ALA A 244 -6.02 0.27 -2.35
N ALA A 245 -7.16 -0.25 -1.88
CA ALA A 245 -8.28 -0.60 -2.75
C ALA A 245 -8.86 0.65 -3.44
N TRP A 246 -9.05 1.73 -2.68
CA TRP A 246 -9.63 2.98 -3.18
C TRP A 246 -8.72 3.68 -4.19
N VAL A 247 -7.41 3.80 -3.91
CA VAL A 247 -6.46 4.44 -4.84
C VAL A 247 -6.33 3.66 -6.15
N GLY A 248 -6.47 2.32 -6.12
CA GLY A 248 -6.44 1.46 -7.29
C GLY A 248 -7.49 1.82 -8.37
N ARG A 249 -8.50 2.63 -8.05
CA ARG A 249 -9.46 3.17 -9.03
C ARG A 249 -8.91 4.32 -9.88
N TYR A 250 -7.89 5.04 -9.41
CA TYR A 250 -7.40 6.31 -9.98
C TYR A 250 -5.97 6.24 -10.52
N LEU A 251 -5.28 5.12 -10.33
CA LEU A 251 -3.95 4.92 -10.86
C LEU A 251 -4.05 4.46 -12.31
N ASP A 252 -3.37 5.15 -13.21
CA ASP A 252 -3.24 4.79 -14.63
C ASP A 252 -2.23 3.66 -14.87
N GLY A 253 -1.57 3.19 -13.80
CA GLY A 253 -0.82 1.95 -13.86
C GLY A 253 -1.79 0.84 -14.29
N PRO A 254 -1.38 -0.08 -15.17
CA PRO A 254 -2.24 -1.20 -15.47
C PRO A 254 -2.62 -1.83 -14.14
N ARG A 255 -3.92 -2.08 -13.94
CA ARG A 255 -4.37 -3.05 -12.91
C ARG A 255 -3.59 -4.38 -13.03
N ASP A 256 -2.95 -4.56 -14.19
CA ASP A 256 -1.96 -5.54 -14.62
C ASP A 256 -0.50 -5.02 -14.63
N ALA A 257 0.00 -4.35 -13.58
CA ALA A 257 1.45 -4.24 -13.38
C ALA A 257 1.96 -5.61 -12.91
N GLY A 258 1.85 -6.54 -13.85
CA GLY A 258 2.28 -7.88 -13.75
C GLY A 258 3.75 -8.02 -14.06
N GLY A 259 4.34 -9.12 -13.62
CA GLY A 259 5.62 -9.55 -14.16
C GLY A 259 5.55 -9.72 -15.68
N GLU A 260 6.70 -9.84 -16.32
CA GLU A 260 6.77 -10.21 -17.72
C GLU A 260 5.97 -11.51 -17.95
N PRO A 261 5.07 -11.58 -18.96
CA PRO A 261 4.33 -12.79 -19.25
C PRO A 261 5.28 -13.98 -19.44
N GLY A 262 5.02 -15.09 -18.73
CA GLY A 262 5.89 -16.26 -18.74
C GLY A 262 7.02 -16.24 -17.71
N VAL A 263 7.25 -15.12 -17.03
CA VAL A 263 8.19 -15.03 -15.90
C VAL A 263 7.42 -15.13 -14.57
N VAL A 264 7.91 -16.00 -13.68
CA VAL A 264 7.41 -16.14 -12.31
C VAL A 264 8.47 -15.59 -11.36
N THR A 265 8.11 -14.59 -10.56
CA THR A 265 8.99 -14.03 -9.52
C THR A 265 8.43 -14.40 -8.15
N VAL A 266 9.29 -14.95 -7.27
CA VAL A 266 8.94 -15.31 -5.90
C VAL A 266 9.88 -14.60 -4.96
N ALA A 267 9.34 -13.98 -3.91
CA ALA A 267 10.17 -13.32 -2.91
C ALA A 267 9.45 -13.11 -1.58
N GLU A 268 10.24 -12.98 -0.53
CA GLU A 268 9.76 -12.87 0.84
C GLU A 268 8.94 -11.60 1.06
N THR A 269 7.82 -11.77 1.77
CA THR A 269 6.97 -10.65 2.19
C THR A 269 7.60 -9.88 3.36
N GLY A 270 8.32 -10.57 4.25
CA GLY A 270 8.77 -10.03 5.53
C GLY A 270 7.66 -9.91 6.59
N LYS A 271 6.48 -10.49 6.35
CA LYS A 271 5.35 -10.51 7.31
C LYS A 271 5.18 -11.84 8.05
N GLY A 272 5.80 -12.90 7.55
CA GLY A 272 5.85 -14.23 8.16
C GLY A 272 7.17 -14.92 7.82
N GLU A 273 7.55 -15.93 8.59
CA GLU A 273 8.83 -16.63 8.47
C GLU A 273 9.03 -17.24 7.07
N PHE A 274 7.98 -17.86 6.53
CA PHE A 274 8.00 -18.48 5.19
C PHE A 274 7.07 -17.82 4.18
N GLN A 275 6.40 -16.72 4.54
CA GLN A 275 5.41 -16.10 3.66
C GLN A 275 6.07 -15.42 2.45
N GLN A 276 5.76 -15.93 1.26
CA GLN A 276 6.22 -15.44 -0.04
C GLN A 276 5.09 -14.74 -0.81
N THR A 277 5.47 -13.77 -1.64
CA THR A 277 4.62 -13.30 -2.74
C THR A 277 5.10 -13.92 -4.04
N VAL A 278 4.20 -14.61 -4.74
CA VAL A 278 4.40 -15.17 -6.08
C VAL A 278 3.73 -14.23 -7.09
N THR A 279 4.48 -13.75 -8.06
CA THR A 279 3.97 -12.91 -9.16
C THR A 279 4.15 -13.64 -10.49
N SER A 280 3.07 -13.80 -11.26
CA SER A 280 3.08 -14.43 -12.59
C SER A 280 2.22 -13.62 -13.55
N GLY A 281 2.85 -12.91 -14.49
CA GLY A 281 2.13 -11.89 -15.24
C GLY A 281 1.41 -10.94 -14.28
N ARG A 282 0.16 -10.59 -14.60
CA ARG A 282 -0.74 -9.75 -13.76
C ARG A 282 -1.14 -10.38 -12.42
N HIS A 283 -0.92 -11.67 -12.23
CA HIS A 283 -1.46 -12.42 -11.11
C HIS A 283 -0.48 -12.38 -9.92
N ARG A 284 -1.03 -12.19 -8.71
CA ARG A 284 -0.28 -12.30 -7.46
C ARG A 284 -0.95 -13.29 -6.54
N LEU A 285 -0.14 -14.15 -5.95
CA LEU A 285 -0.55 -15.20 -5.01
C LEU A 285 0.36 -15.11 -3.78
N ILE A 286 -0.17 -15.49 -2.63
CA ILE A 286 0.65 -15.76 -1.45
C ILE A 286 0.99 -17.25 -1.46
N ALA A 287 2.25 -17.56 -1.14
CA ALA A 287 2.66 -18.91 -0.77
C ALA A 287 3.15 -18.87 0.67
N ASP A 288 2.84 -19.87 1.45
CA ASP A 288 3.24 -19.95 2.85
C ASP A 288 3.27 -21.40 3.30
N GLU A 289 4.00 -21.68 4.37
CA GLU A 289 3.96 -23.00 5.00
C GLU A 289 2.82 -23.06 6.04
N PRO A 290 2.27 -24.26 6.31
CA PRO A 290 1.37 -24.45 7.43
C PRO A 290 2.06 -24.13 8.76
N ARG A 291 1.26 -23.81 9.78
CA ARG A 291 1.76 -23.55 11.15
C ARG A 291 2.59 -24.69 11.72
N SER A 292 2.29 -25.94 11.35
CA SER A 292 3.05 -27.12 11.78
C SER A 292 4.50 -27.14 11.28
N PHE A 293 4.81 -26.37 10.24
CA PHE A 293 6.15 -26.21 9.66
C PHE A 293 6.73 -24.82 9.92
N GLY A 294 6.14 -24.03 10.83
CA GLY A 294 6.61 -22.69 11.22
C GLY A 294 6.07 -21.55 10.35
N GLY A 295 5.25 -21.83 9.34
CA GLY A 295 4.61 -20.78 8.54
C GLY A 295 3.37 -20.17 9.20
N ALA A 296 2.78 -19.18 8.54
CA ALA A 296 1.61 -18.47 9.06
C ALA A 296 0.28 -19.02 8.49
N ASP A 297 0.33 -20.03 7.60
CA ASP A 297 -0.83 -20.62 6.92
C ASP A 297 -1.68 -19.57 6.17
N THR A 298 -0.99 -18.62 5.53
CA THR A 298 -1.63 -17.49 4.81
C THR A 298 -1.80 -17.74 3.31
N GLY A 299 -1.28 -18.85 2.81
CA GLY A 299 -1.38 -19.28 1.42
C GLY A 299 -0.98 -20.75 1.28
N PRO A 300 -1.20 -21.37 0.11
CA PRO A 300 -0.78 -22.74 -0.17
C PRO A 300 0.73 -22.92 -0.03
N GLY A 301 1.14 -24.12 0.39
CA GLY A 301 2.54 -24.52 0.42
C GLY A 301 3.12 -24.72 -0.99
N PRO A 302 4.46 -24.84 -1.12
CA PRO A 302 5.11 -25.06 -2.42
C PRO A 302 4.59 -26.30 -3.16
N PHE A 303 4.36 -27.40 -2.44
CA PHE A 303 3.80 -28.62 -3.05
C PHE A 303 2.34 -28.43 -3.45
N ASP A 304 1.53 -27.69 -2.69
CA ASP A 304 0.15 -27.40 -3.06
C ASP A 304 0.09 -26.59 -4.36
N LEU A 305 1.02 -25.63 -4.54
CA LEU A 305 1.14 -24.85 -5.78
C LEU A 305 1.58 -25.73 -6.97
N LEU A 306 2.49 -26.68 -6.75
CA LEU A 306 2.88 -27.68 -7.76
C LEU A 306 1.67 -28.53 -8.18
N LEU A 307 0.92 -29.06 -7.20
CA LEU A 307 -0.28 -29.86 -7.44
C LEU A 307 -1.37 -29.03 -8.13
N ALA A 308 -1.55 -27.76 -7.75
CA ALA A 308 -2.50 -26.85 -8.38
C ALA A 308 -2.16 -26.66 -9.87
N GLY A 309 -0.88 -26.46 -10.22
CA GLY A 309 -0.43 -26.35 -11.60
C GLY A 309 -0.71 -27.63 -12.42
N LEU A 310 -0.42 -28.80 -11.87
CA LEU A 310 -0.70 -30.09 -12.51
C LEU A 310 -2.22 -30.33 -12.68
N GLY A 311 -3.02 -30.05 -11.66
CA GLY A 311 -4.46 -30.23 -11.68
C GLY A 311 -5.16 -29.31 -12.68
N ALA A 312 -4.78 -28.04 -12.70
CA ALA A 312 -5.27 -27.07 -13.67
C ALA A 312 -4.94 -27.51 -15.10
N CYS A 313 -3.68 -27.86 -15.37
CA CYS A 313 -3.24 -28.32 -16.69
C CYS A 313 -3.98 -29.60 -17.14
N THR A 314 -4.20 -30.54 -16.22
CA THR A 314 -4.96 -31.77 -16.48
C THR A 314 -6.41 -31.45 -16.85
N SER A 315 -7.10 -30.65 -16.04
CA SER A 315 -8.51 -30.29 -16.26
C SER A 315 -8.69 -29.57 -17.60
N MET A 316 -7.82 -28.60 -17.91
CA MET A 316 -7.82 -27.89 -19.21
C MET A 316 -7.63 -28.85 -20.38
N THR A 317 -6.68 -29.79 -20.28
CA THR A 317 -6.37 -30.74 -21.36
C THR A 317 -7.54 -31.67 -21.65
N VAL A 318 -8.18 -32.20 -20.60
CA VAL A 318 -9.37 -33.07 -20.72
C VAL A 318 -10.53 -32.30 -21.36
N ARG A 319 -10.78 -31.07 -20.90
CA ARG A 319 -11.81 -30.18 -21.47
C ARG A 319 -11.55 -29.89 -22.95
N MET A 320 -10.34 -29.47 -23.30
CA MET A 320 -9.96 -29.19 -24.69
C MET A 320 -10.19 -30.40 -25.60
N TYR A 321 -9.84 -31.61 -25.15
CA TYR A 321 -10.08 -32.82 -25.93
C TYR A 321 -11.57 -33.11 -26.09
N ALA A 322 -12.34 -33.06 -25.00
CA ALA A 322 -13.79 -33.28 -25.04
C ALA A 322 -14.48 -32.33 -26.02
N ASP A 323 -14.14 -31.05 -25.97
CA ASP A 323 -14.71 -30.04 -26.87
C ASP A 323 -14.32 -30.31 -28.33
N SER A 324 -13.07 -30.70 -28.60
CA SER A 324 -12.61 -31.04 -29.95
C SER A 324 -13.31 -32.26 -30.55
N GLN A 325 -13.71 -33.22 -29.71
CA GLN A 325 -14.40 -34.45 -30.08
C GLN A 325 -15.92 -34.33 -29.90
N GLN A 326 -16.43 -33.15 -29.52
CA GLN A 326 -17.85 -32.87 -29.26
C GLN A 326 -18.48 -33.85 -28.25
N LEU A 327 -17.73 -34.24 -27.22
CA LEU A 327 -18.23 -35.13 -26.17
C LEU A 327 -19.16 -34.36 -25.21
N PRO A 328 -20.23 -34.98 -24.68
CA PRO A 328 -21.16 -34.36 -23.74
C PRO A 328 -20.59 -34.28 -22.31
N LEU A 329 -19.38 -33.73 -22.16
CA LEU A 329 -18.72 -33.52 -20.87
C LEU A 329 -19.17 -32.19 -20.26
N GLU A 330 -19.80 -32.22 -19.09
CA GLU A 330 -20.30 -31.03 -18.39
C GLU A 330 -19.25 -30.44 -17.44
N GLN A 331 -18.56 -31.28 -16.67
CA GLN A 331 -17.59 -30.82 -15.67
C GLN A 331 -16.41 -31.78 -15.52
N VAL A 332 -15.23 -31.21 -15.26
CA VAL A 332 -14.02 -31.91 -14.84
C VAL A 332 -13.60 -31.40 -13.48
N ALA A 333 -13.40 -32.30 -12.53
CA ALA A 333 -12.76 -32.00 -11.25
C ALA A 333 -11.54 -32.91 -11.06
N VAL A 334 -10.44 -32.34 -10.59
CA VAL A 334 -9.18 -33.05 -10.34
C VAL A 334 -8.79 -32.83 -8.89
N SER A 335 -8.65 -33.92 -8.13
CA SER A 335 -8.14 -33.90 -6.76
C SER A 335 -6.75 -34.51 -6.76
N LEU A 336 -5.81 -33.82 -6.10
CA LEU A 336 -4.41 -34.18 -6.09
C LEU A 336 -3.88 -34.15 -4.66
N ARG A 337 -3.00 -35.09 -4.31
CA ARG A 337 -2.27 -35.08 -3.04
C ARG A 337 -0.91 -35.75 -3.19
N MET A 338 0.03 -35.31 -2.37
CA MET A 338 1.26 -36.07 -2.14
C MET A 338 0.91 -37.31 -1.32
N LYS A 339 1.29 -38.50 -1.81
CA LYS A 339 1.22 -39.75 -1.02
C LYS A 339 2.44 -39.90 -0.12
N ASP A 340 3.60 -39.53 -0.67
CA ASP A 340 4.92 -39.54 -0.08
C ASP A 340 5.75 -38.44 -0.78
N LYS A 341 7.09 -38.53 -0.76
CA LYS A 341 7.97 -37.44 -1.25
C LYS A 341 8.06 -37.38 -2.78
N ASP A 342 7.78 -38.48 -3.47
CA ASP A 342 7.99 -38.65 -4.90
C ASP A 342 6.75 -39.15 -5.66
N THR A 343 5.66 -39.48 -4.95
CA THR A 343 4.41 -39.96 -5.56
C THR A 343 3.26 -38.99 -5.37
N ILE A 344 2.69 -38.55 -6.50
CA ILE A 344 1.44 -37.79 -6.56
C ILE A 344 0.27 -38.73 -6.85
N LEU A 345 -0.78 -38.68 -6.03
CA LEU A 345 -2.06 -39.32 -6.31
C LEU A 345 -2.99 -38.33 -6.98
N LYS A 346 -3.57 -38.74 -8.10
CA LYS A 346 -4.50 -37.95 -8.91
C LYS A 346 -5.82 -38.69 -9.05
N GLU A 347 -6.91 -38.05 -8.63
CA GLU A 347 -8.28 -38.54 -8.77
C GLU A 347 -9.03 -37.61 -9.73
N LEU A 348 -9.67 -38.21 -10.74
CA LEU A 348 -10.37 -37.49 -11.81
C LEU A 348 -11.87 -37.80 -11.75
N VAL A 349 -12.69 -36.76 -11.62
CA VAL A 349 -14.15 -36.86 -11.65
C VAL A 349 -14.66 -36.17 -12.92
N LEU A 350 -15.38 -36.95 -13.74
CA LEU A 350 -15.97 -36.49 -15.01
C LEU A 350 -17.49 -36.61 -14.95
N SER A 351 -18.18 -35.49 -15.15
CA SER A 351 -19.65 -35.39 -15.12
C SER A 351 -20.19 -35.08 -16.51
N GLY A 352 -21.32 -35.67 -16.88
CA GLY A 352 -21.96 -35.58 -18.20
C GLY A 352 -22.41 -36.95 -18.74
N GLU A 353 -23.20 -36.94 -19.81
CA GLU A 353 -23.76 -38.15 -20.46
C GLU A 353 -22.71 -38.89 -21.31
N LEU A 354 -21.62 -39.31 -20.68
CA LEU A 354 -20.50 -39.97 -21.32
C LEU A 354 -20.66 -41.50 -21.34
N THR A 355 -20.37 -42.13 -22.48
CA THR A 355 -20.22 -43.59 -22.55
C THR A 355 -18.98 -44.05 -21.78
N THR A 356 -18.91 -45.35 -21.48
CA THR A 356 -17.74 -45.96 -20.83
C THR A 356 -16.47 -45.73 -21.65
N GLU A 357 -16.52 -45.91 -22.97
CA GLU A 357 -15.38 -45.71 -23.87
C GLU A 357 -14.94 -44.24 -23.88
N GLN A 358 -15.88 -43.29 -23.88
CA GLN A 358 -15.56 -41.87 -23.80
C GLN A 358 -14.88 -41.51 -22.48
N ARG A 359 -15.35 -42.10 -21.37
CA ARG A 359 -14.76 -41.89 -20.04
C ARG A 359 -13.35 -42.46 -19.95
N GLU A 360 -13.12 -43.66 -20.45
CA GLU A 360 -11.78 -44.27 -20.53
C GLU A 360 -10.84 -43.44 -21.40
N LYS A 361 -11.34 -42.92 -22.53
CA LYS A 361 -10.53 -42.06 -23.40
C LYS A 361 -10.15 -40.75 -22.71
N LEU A 362 -11.08 -40.10 -22.03
CA LEU A 362 -10.81 -38.87 -21.27
C LEU A 362 -9.82 -39.11 -20.12
N HIS A 363 -9.89 -40.28 -19.48
CA HIS A 363 -8.91 -40.70 -18.49
C HIS A 363 -7.50 -40.82 -19.09
N GLU A 364 -7.34 -41.48 -20.25
CA GLU A 364 -6.07 -41.57 -20.96
C GLU A 364 -5.50 -40.18 -21.32
N ILE A 365 -6.37 -39.24 -21.70
CA ILE A 365 -5.98 -37.86 -22.03
C ILE A 365 -5.51 -37.08 -20.78
N ALA A 366 -6.04 -37.39 -19.60
CA ALA A 366 -5.66 -36.71 -18.36
C ALA A 366 -4.17 -36.87 -18.00
N ASP A 367 -3.49 -37.90 -18.53
CA ASP A 367 -2.05 -38.13 -18.34
C ASP A 367 -1.18 -37.52 -19.44
N ARG A 368 -1.78 -36.77 -20.38
CA ARG A 368 -1.06 -36.17 -21.51
C ARG A 368 -0.89 -34.66 -21.42
N CYS A 369 -1.31 -34.05 -20.31
CA CYS A 369 -1.19 -32.61 -20.16
C CYS A 369 0.29 -32.18 -20.13
N PRO A 370 0.65 -31.00 -20.68
CA PRO A 370 2.03 -30.53 -20.74
C PRO A 370 2.78 -30.60 -19.40
N VAL A 371 2.15 -30.17 -18.30
CA VAL A 371 2.77 -30.20 -16.96
C VAL A 371 3.06 -31.63 -16.51
N HIS A 372 2.16 -32.59 -16.76
CA HIS A 372 2.42 -34.00 -16.45
C HIS A 372 3.67 -34.49 -17.20
N ARG A 373 3.76 -34.21 -18.51
CA ARG A 373 4.91 -34.62 -19.32
C ARG A 373 6.22 -33.98 -18.87
N THR A 374 6.19 -32.73 -18.39
CA THR A 374 7.35 -32.06 -17.80
C THR A 374 7.78 -32.73 -16.50
N LEU A 375 6.85 -33.10 -15.62
CA LEU A 375 7.16 -33.74 -14.34
C LEU A 375 7.66 -35.18 -14.47
N THR A 376 7.24 -35.90 -15.51
CA THR A 376 7.67 -37.27 -15.78
C THR A 376 8.80 -37.37 -16.82
N GLY A 377 9.29 -36.24 -17.32
CA GLY A 377 10.31 -36.17 -18.37
C GLY A 377 11.65 -35.64 -17.86
N ASP A 378 12.58 -35.44 -18.79
CA ASP A 378 13.91 -34.90 -18.50
C ASP A 378 13.86 -33.36 -18.46
N LEU A 379 13.62 -32.79 -17.28
CA LEU A 379 13.68 -31.34 -17.02
C LEU A 379 15.03 -30.97 -16.41
N THR A 380 15.70 -29.96 -16.98
CA THR A 380 16.91 -29.34 -16.39
C THR A 380 16.55 -28.01 -15.74
N ILE A 381 17.06 -27.78 -14.53
CA ILE A 381 16.95 -26.52 -13.81
C ILE A 381 18.35 -25.94 -13.62
N GLU A 382 18.59 -24.74 -14.15
CA GLU A 382 19.86 -24.03 -14.02
C GLU A 382 19.71 -22.87 -13.04
N THR A 383 20.67 -22.72 -12.12
CA THR A 383 20.68 -21.66 -11.11
C THR A 383 21.85 -20.71 -11.35
N THR A 384 21.57 -19.41 -11.44
CA THR A 384 22.59 -18.36 -11.58
C THR A 384 22.44 -17.33 -10.45
N ILE A 385 23.56 -16.74 -10.05
CA ILE A 385 23.60 -15.59 -9.13
C ILE A 385 24.03 -14.38 -9.96
N PRO A 386 23.25 -13.30 -9.99
CA PRO A 386 23.54 -12.12 -10.81
C PRO A 386 24.79 -11.35 -10.38
#